data_AF-A0A1S6QH33-F1
#
_entry.id   AF-A0A1S6QH33-F1
#
_cell.length_a   1.000
_cell.length_b   1.000
_cell.length_c   1.000
_cell.angle_alpha   90.00
_cell.angle_beta   90.00
_cell.angle_gamma   90.00
#
_symmetry.space_group_name_H-M   'P 1'
#
loop_
_entity.id
_entity.type
_entity.pdbx_description
1 polymer ?
#
loop_
_entity_poly.entity_id
_entity_poly.type
_entity_poly.pdbx_seq_one_letter_code
_entity_poly.pdbx_strand_id
1 'polypeptide(L)'
;MSVYDKGENTLAKQGKYAKSSKQKQIKQILKAKRKPQERTINDSEFEDFMLVRYGLTLKKKLKLAVRESMQRFLQQWIVIGQDQQVWSIEELLPQVLQQINVGVPWQFYEQIADNFSEFQGFLNRELKAVPLKERKTISDELDASGVNEIIAGQLAANTFIATLGGNQEKLQQVTQEQLEATITSFSNEGTIDWEKVRGIFEPLGFDVPDNFDVPTKKWLQMISEK
;
A
#
# COMPACT_ATOMS: atom_id res chain seq x y z
N MET A 1 -25.28 -83.18 -1.59
CA MET A 1 -25.34 -82.34 -0.38
C MET A 1 -24.40 -81.16 -0.63
N SER A 2 -24.85 -80.05 -1.23
CA SER A 2 -25.67 -78.96 -0.68
C SER A 2 -24.79 -77.74 -0.31
N VAL A 3 -24.88 -76.72 -1.17
CA VAL A 3 -24.99 -75.26 -0.88
C VAL A 3 -23.72 -74.40 -0.65
N TYR A 4 -23.72 -73.30 -1.42
CA TYR A 4 -22.92 -72.06 -1.41
C TYR A 4 -22.88 -71.32 -0.06
N ASP A 5 -21.85 -70.49 0.23
CA ASP A 5 -21.98 -69.01 0.23
C ASP A 5 -20.63 -68.27 0.46
N LYS A 6 -20.62 -67.00 0.01
CA LYS A 6 -19.56 -66.02 -0.21
C LYS A 6 -18.92 -65.42 1.06
N GLY A 7 -17.72 -64.89 0.87
CA GLY A 7 -17.09 -63.92 1.78
C GLY A 7 -15.93 -63.17 1.13
N GLU A 8 -16.22 -62.23 0.22
CA GLU A 8 -15.30 -61.14 -0.13
C GLU A 8 -15.18 -60.18 1.08
N ASN A 9 -13.97 -59.87 1.56
CA ASN A 9 -13.65 -58.51 2.03
C ASN A 9 -12.15 -58.26 2.28
N THR A 10 -11.58 -57.43 1.39
CA THR A 10 -10.69 -56.29 1.68
C THR A 10 -9.51 -56.43 2.66
N LEU A 11 -8.37 -56.92 2.16
CA LEU A 11 -7.05 -56.49 2.66
C LEU A 11 -6.64 -55.16 1.99
N ALA A 12 -7.35 -54.08 2.35
CA ALA A 12 -7.03 -52.73 1.92
C ALA A 12 -6.47 -51.89 3.08
N LYS A 13 -5.24 -51.36 2.88
CA LYS A 13 -4.78 -50.04 3.36
C LYS A 13 -4.57 -49.81 4.87
N GLN A 14 -3.89 -50.67 5.62
CA GLN A 14 -3.44 -50.30 6.98
C GLN A 14 -2.05 -49.62 7.08
N GLY A 15 -1.23 -49.63 6.02
CA GLY A 15 0.16 -49.10 6.08
C GLY A 15 0.33 -47.58 5.92
N LYS A 16 -0.67 -46.85 5.40
CA LYS A 16 -0.52 -45.41 5.05
C LYS A 16 -1.08 -44.43 6.10
N TYR A 17 -2.01 -44.85 6.96
CA TYR A 17 -2.66 -43.97 7.94
C TYR A 17 -1.82 -43.74 9.21
N ALA A 18 -1.11 -44.76 9.70
CA ALA A 18 -0.27 -44.64 10.89
C ALA A 18 0.93 -43.69 10.70
N LYS A 19 1.51 -43.63 9.49
CA LYS A 19 2.60 -42.69 9.15
C LYS A 19 2.13 -41.23 9.08
N SER A 20 0.92 -40.99 8.59
CA SER A 20 0.30 -39.65 8.51
C SER A 20 -0.02 -39.08 9.90
N SER A 21 -0.55 -39.92 10.81
CA SER A 21 -0.85 -39.51 12.18
C SER A 21 0.42 -39.13 12.96
N LYS A 22 1.48 -39.96 12.87
CA LYS A 22 2.77 -39.68 13.50
C LYS A 22 3.43 -38.41 12.92
N GLN A 23 3.36 -38.19 11.61
CA GLN A 23 3.85 -36.93 11.00
C GLN A 23 3.04 -35.70 11.44
N LYS A 24 1.72 -35.81 11.60
CA LYS A 24 0.88 -34.72 12.13
C LYS A 24 1.22 -34.41 13.59
N GLN A 25 1.41 -35.42 14.43
CA GLN A 25 1.85 -35.24 15.81
C GLN A 25 3.25 -34.63 15.89
N ILE A 26 4.20 -35.09 15.08
CA ILE A 26 5.55 -34.51 15.03
C ILE A 26 5.49 -33.05 14.56
N LYS A 27 4.68 -32.71 13.55
CA LYS A 27 4.46 -31.32 13.12
C LYS A 27 3.81 -30.47 14.19
N GLN A 28 2.85 -31.01 14.95
CA GLN A 28 2.22 -30.32 16.08
C GLN A 28 3.20 -30.11 17.23
N ILE A 29 4.05 -31.08 17.54
CA ILE A 29 5.10 -30.98 18.57
C ILE A 29 6.19 -29.99 18.13
N LEU A 30 6.59 -29.99 16.85
CA LEU A 30 7.52 -29.00 16.30
C LEU A 30 6.90 -27.59 16.28
N LYS A 31 5.60 -27.46 16.00
CA LYS A 31 4.84 -26.20 16.16
C LYS A 31 4.75 -25.77 17.62
N ALA A 32 4.54 -26.69 18.55
CA ALA A 32 4.44 -26.39 19.98
C ALA A 32 5.80 -26.06 20.62
N LYS A 33 6.90 -26.64 20.11
CA LYS A 33 8.28 -26.30 20.50
C LYS A 33 8.75 -24.97 19.89
N ARG A 34 8.21 -24.58 18.73
CA ARG A 34 8.21 -23.19 18.27
C ARG A 34 7.10 -22.43 18.99
N LYS A 35 7.18 -22.31 20.33
CA LYS A 35 6.61 -21.11 20.93
C LYS A 35 7.28 -19.94 20.20
N PRO A 36 6.54 -19.08 19.48
CA PRO A 36 7.14 -17.85 19.03
C PRO A 36 7.56 -17.17 20.32
N GLN A 37 8.87 -17.13 20.58
CA GLN A 37 9.41 -16.05 21.36
C GLN A 37 8.99 -14.85 20.52
N GLU A 38 7.92 -14.15 20.91
CA GLU A 38 7.59 -12.85 20.35
C GLU A 38 8.84 -12.02 20.63
N ARG A 39 9.74 -12.00 19.65
CA ARG A 39 10.88 -11.09 19.68
C ARG A 39 10.23 -9.75 19.41
N THR A 40 9.84 -9.10 20.51
CA THR A 40 9.45 -7.71 20.46
C THR A 40 10.61 -6.94 19.84
N ILE A 41 10.34 -6.23 18.75
CA ILE A 41 11.33 -5.33 18.14
C ILE A 41 11.20 -3.94 18.76
N ASN A 42 12.27 -3.15 18.69
CA ASN A 42 12.23 -1.75 19.10
C ASN A 42 11.50 -0.91 18.05
N ASP A 43 11.00 0.27 18.45
CA ASP A 43 10.33 1.19 17.54
C ASP A 43 11.25 1.65 16.40
N SER A 44 12.57 1.73 16.64
CA SER A 44 13.57 2.04 15.62
C SER A 44 13.68 0.97 14.52
N GLU A 45 13.22 -0.25 14.77
CA GLU A 45 13.23 -1.36 13.80
C GLU A 45 11.89 -1.48 13.04
N PHE A 46 10.91 -0.62 13.36
CA PHE A 46 9.58 -0.65 12.79
C PHE A 46 9.58 -0.46 11.27
N GLU A 47 10.33 0.53 10.77
CA GLU A 47 10.43 0.81 9.33
C GLU A 47 10.97 -0.40 8.57
N ASP A 48 12.14 -0.89 9.00
CA ASP A 48 12.80 -2.05 8.39
C ASP A 48 11.89 -3.28 8.37
N PHE A 49 11.18 -3.51 9.48
CA PHE A 49 10.20 -4.60 9.54
C PHE A 49 9.13 -4.43 8.46
N MET A 50 8.49 -3.26 8.38
CA MET A 50 7.43 -2.98 7.40
C MET A 50 7.94 -3.10 5.96
N LEU A 51 9.14 -2.60 5.65
CA LEU A 51 9.75 -2.71 4.33
C LEU A 51 10.07 -4.16 3.94
N VAL A 52 10.55 -4.98 4.89
CA VAL A 52 10.74 -6.41 4.67
C VAL A 52 9.40 -7.10 4.39
N ARG A 53 8.34 -6.80 5.17
CA ARG A 53 7.00 -7.36 4.95
C ARG A 53 6.45 -6.94 3.59
N TYR A 54 6.63 -5.70 3.18
CA TYR A 54 6.28 -5.22 1.86
C TYR A 54 6.97 -6.03 0.76
N GLY A 55 8.29 -6.19 0.85
CA GLY A 55 9.09 -6.97 -0.10
C GLY A 55 8.67 -8.45 -0.19
N LEU A 56 8.24 -9.05 0.93
CA LEU A 56 7.83 -10.45 0.98
C LEU A 56 6.39 -10.69 0.52
N THR A 57 5.53 -9.67 0.55
CA THR A 57 4.09 -9.78 0.31
C THR A 57 3.62 -8.97 -0.90
N LEU A 58 3.28 -7.70 -0.73
CA LEU A 58 2.66 -6.84 -1.75
C LEU A 58 3.58 -6.63 -2.95
N LYS A 59 4.88 -6.37 -2.74
CA LYS A 59 5.86 -6.08 -3.81
C LYS A 59 5.85 -7.11 -4.94
N LYS A 60 5.69 -8.40 -4.61
CA LYS A 60 5.74 -9.51 -5.58
C LYS A 60 4.60 -9.48 -6.60
N LYS A 61 3.47 -8.84 -6.28
CA LYS A 61 2.29 -8.75 -7.14
C LYS A 61 2.33 -7.56 -8.10
N LEU A 62 3.17 -6.57 -7.82
CA LEU A 62 3.20 -5.30 -8.55
C LEU A 62 4.20 -5.33 -9.72
N LYS A 63 3.97 -4.50 -10.72
CA LYS A 63 4.95 -4.20 -11.81
C LYS A 63 6.09 -3.33 -11.27
N LEU A 64 7.25 -3.33 -11.93
CA LEU A 64 8.47 -2.67 -11.44
C LEU A 64 8.25 -1.20 -11.01
N ALA A 65 7.68 -0.37 -11.88
CA ALA A 65 7.39 1.03 -11.58
C ALA A 65 6.50 1.21 -10.34
N VAL A 66 5.42 0.44 -10.28
CA VAL A 66 4.45 0.47 -9.19
C VAL A 66 5.07 -0.02 -7.87
N ARG A 67 6.03 -0.97 -7.92
CA ARG A 67 6.75 -1.44 -6.71
C ARG A 67 7.47 -0.29 -6.02
N GLU A 68 8.22 0.49 -6.79
CA GLU A 68 8.99 1.60 -6.23
C GLU A 68 8.07 2.71 -5.72
N SER A 69 6.99 3.02 -6.44
CA SER A 69 5.99 4.00 -6.00
C SER A 69 5.30 3.57 -4.70
N MET A 70 4.83 2.32 -4.60
CA MET A 70 4.17 1.83 -3.38
C MET A 70 5.13 1.68 -2.21
N GLN A 71 6.40 1.35 -2.46
CA GLN A 71 7.42 1.30 -1.39
C GLN A 71 7.69 2.70 -0.83
N ARG A 72 7.86 3.70 -1.69
CA ARG A 72 8.08 5.10 -1.26
C ARG A 72 6.86 5.67 -0.56
N PHE A 73 5.67 5.34 -1.03
CA PHE A 73 4.43 5.68 -0.35
C PHE A 73 4.38 5.08 1.05
N LEU A 74 4.69 3.79 1.20
CA LEU A 74 4.79 3.14 2.52
C LEU A 74 5.75 3.86 3.46
N GLN A 75 6.92 4.29 2.95
CA GLN A 75 7.88 5.03 3.76
C GLN A 75 7.30 6.36 4.28
N GLN A 76 6.52 7.08 3.46
CA GLN A 76 5.86 8.30 3.91
C GLN A 76 4.79 8.04 4.97
N TRP A 77 4.00 6.96 4.82
CA TRP A 77 3.07 6.52 5.86
C TRP A 77 3.78 6.23 7.18
N ILE A 78 4.94 5.56 7.12
CA ILE A 78 5.75 5.26 8.30
C ILE A 78 6.25 6.54 8.94
N VAL A 79 6.82 7.48 8.17
CA VAL A 79 7.34 8.75 8.68
C VAL A 79 6.25 9.56 9.38
N ILE A 80 5.06 9.69 8.79
CA ILE A 80 3.98 10.52 9.34
C ILE A 80 3.26 9.82 10.50
N GLY A 81 3.09 8.50 10.42
CA GLY A 81 2.38 7.72 11.43
C GLY A 81 3.26 7.18 12.57
N GLN A 82 4.59 7.37 12.54
CA GLN A 82 5.51 6.70 13.47
C GLN A 82 5.16 6.93 14.94
N ASP A 83 4.72 8.13 15.30
CA ASP A 83 4.42 8.51 16.68
C ASP A 83 2.99 8.16 17.11
N GLN A 84 2.17 7.67 16.17
CA GLN A 84 0.76 7.34 16.40
C GLN A 84 0.58 5.84 16.62
N GLN A 85 -0.16 5.46 17.67
CA GLN A 85 -0.51 4.06 17.94
C GLN A 85 -1.72 3.59 17.12
N VAL A 86 -2.63 4.49 16.79
CA VAL A 86 -3.80 4.21 15.96
C VAL A 86 -3.68 5.07 14.72
N TRP A 87 -3.70 4.44 13.55
CA TRP A 87 -3.62 5.10 12.26
C TRP A 87 -5.02 5.23 11.68
N SER A 88 -5.47 6.46 11.47
CA SER A 88 -6.65 6.73 10.64
C SER A 88 -6.21 6.87 9.20
N ILE A 89 -6.79 6.07 8.30
CA ILE A 89 -6.49 6.18 6.86
C ILE A 89 -7.02 7.50 6.33
N GLU A 90 -8.22 7.88 6.74
CA GLU A 90 -8.87 9.15 6.37
C GLU A 90 -8.03 10.37 6.77
N GLU A 91 -7.46 10.37 7.99
CA GLU A 91 -6.65 11.50 8.45
C GLU A 91 -5.21 11.49 7.92
N LEU A 92 -4.59 10.32 7.76
CA LEU A 92 -3.20 10.20 7.36
C LEU A 92 -3.00 10.36 5.85
N LEU A 93 -3.93 9.86 5.03
CA LEU A 93 -3.76 9.90 3.57
C LEU A 93 -3.53 11.33 3.05
N PRO A 94 -4.32 12.36 3.43
CA PRO A 94 -4.07 13.74 3.01
C PRO A 94 -2.67 14.25 3.43
N GLN A 95 -2.23 13.93 4.64
CA GLN A 95 -0.92 14.34 5.16
C GLN A 95 0.23 13.69 4.37
N VAL A 96 0.11 12.39 4.06
CA VAL A 96 1.06 11.65 3.24
C VAL A 96 1.15 12.25 1.83
N LEU A 97 0.01 12.53 1.20
CA LEU A 97 0.00 13.11 -0.13
C LEU A 97 0.54 14.56 -0.14
N GLN A 98 0.30 15.33 0.92
CA GLN A 98 0.84 16.68 1.09
C GLN A 98 2.36 16.67 1.31
N GLN A 99 2.89 15.67 2.03
CA GLN A 99 4.34 15.51 2.22
C GLN A 99 5.05 15.17 0.90
N ILE A 100 4.37 14.43 0.01
CA ILE A 100 4.88 14.06 -1.31
C ILE A 100 4.78 15.23 -2.29
N ASN A 101 3.59 15.83 -2.39
CA ASN A 101 3.28 17.01 -3.21
C ASN A 101 3.81 16.92 -4.65
N VAL A 102 4.10 18.06 -5.28
CA VAL A 102 4.76 18.21 -6.58
C VAL A 102 6.18 17.62 -6.65
N GLY A 103 6.67 16.92 -5.62
CA GLY A 103 7.97 16.23 -5.64
C GLY A 103 7.99 14.96 -6.53
N VAL A 104 6.83 14.57 -7.05
CA VAL A 104 6.63 13.42 -7.95
C VAL A 104 5.70 13.81 -9.11
N PRO A 105 5.78 13.13 -10.27
CA PRO A 105 4.88 13.39 -11.39
C PRO A 105 3.47 12.84 -11.11
N TRP A 106 2.47 13.31 -11.85
CA TRP A 106 1.07 12.96 -11.64
C TRP A 106 0.79 11.44 -11.76
N GLN A 107 1.56 10.73 -12.58
CA GLN A 107 1.51 9.26 -12.74
C GLN A 107 1.80 8.51 -11.43
N PHE A 108 2.46 9.15 -10.45
CA PHE A 108 2.57 8.60 -9.11
C PHE A 108 1.20 8.46 -8.46
N TYR A 109 0.39 9.51 -8.49
CA TYR A 109 -0.95 9.53 -7.90
C TYR A 109 -1.90 8.56 -8.59
N GLU A 110 -1.78 8.41 -9.91
CA GLU A 110 -2.49 7.37 -10.68
C GLU A 110 -2.15 5.97 -10.16
N GLN A 111 -0.86 5.66 -10.01
CA GLN A 111 -0.44 4.37 -9.47
C GLN A 111 -0.91 4.13 -8.03
N ILE A 112 -1.05 5.19 -7.24
CA ILE A 112 -1.59 5.09 -5.86
C ILE A 112 -3.06 4.75 -5.92
N ALA A 113 -3.86 5.51 -6.67
CA ALA A 113 -5.29 5.27 -6.82
C ALA A 113 -5.58 3.83 -7.28
N ASP A 114 -4.86 3.37 -8.31
CA ASP A 114 -5.02 2.03 -8.89
C ASP A 114 -4.67 0.88 -7.93
N ASN A 115 -3.84 1.11 -6.92
CA ASN A 115 -3.29 0.07 -6.05
C ASN A 115 -3.63 0.29 -4.57
N PHE A 116 -4.47 1.27 -4.25
CA PHE A 116 -4.71 1.67 -2.87
C PHE A 116 -5.44 0.58 -2.08
N SER A 117 -6.38 -0.14 -2.69
CA SER A 117 -7.12 -1.20 -2.01
C SER A 117 -6.17 -2.31 -1.52
N GLU A 118 -5.25 -2.79 -2.37
CA GLU A 118 -4.24 -3.76 -1.95
C GLU A 118 -3.25 -3.19 -0.94
N PHE A 119 -2.93 -1.91 -1.04
CA PHE A 119 -2.07 -1.20 -0.08
C PHE A 119 -2.72 -1.09 1.30
N GLN A 120 -3.98 -0.66 1.39
CA GLN A 120 -4.75 -0.62 2.63
C GLN A 120 -4.88 -2.02 3.24
N GLY A 121 -5.21 -3.03 2.43
CA GLY A 121 -5.23 -4.42 2.87
C GLY A 121 -3.86 -4.96 3.33
N PHE A 122 -2.76 -4.42 2.81
CA PHE A 122 -1.42 -4.67 3.31
C PHE A 122 -1.22 -4.01 4.68
N LEU A 123 -1.51 -2.72 4.85
CA LEU A 123 -1.37 -2.05 6.14
C LEU A 123 -2.22 -2.73 7.23
N ASN A 124 -3.49 -3.01 6.95
CA ASN A 124 -4.41 -3.68 7.89
C ASN A 124 -3.95 -5.07 8.36
N ARG A 125 -3.15 -5.75 7.55
CA ARG A 125 -2.61 -7.06 7.89
C ARG A 125 -1.26 -6.96 8.58
N GLU A 126 -0.36 -6.14 8.04
CA GLU A 126 1.04 -6.13 8.45
C GLU A 126 1.28 -5.24 9.67
N LEU A 127 0.55 -4.12 9.83
CA LEU A 127 0.74 -3.19 10.95
C LEU A 127 0.47 -3.88 12.30
N LYS A 128 -0.65 -4.62 12.40
CA LYS A 128 -0.97 -5.42 13.60
C LYS A 128 -0.08 -6.64 13.81
N ALA A 129 0.64 -7.07 12.77
CA ALA A 129 1.53 -8.22 12.81
C ALA A 129 2.97 -7.83 13.23
N VAL A 130 3.27 -6.53 13.33
CA VAL A 130 4.54 -6.07 13.85
C VAL A 130 4.62 -6.41 15.35
N PRO A 131 5.66 -7.12 15.80
CA PRO A 131 5.83 -7.47 17.19
C PRO A 131 6.40 -6.28 17.97
N LEU A 132 5.64 -5.18 18.08
CA LEU A 132 5.98 -4.06 18.95
C LEU A 132 5.51 -4.32 20.38
N LYS A 133 6.10 -3.60 21.35
CA LYS A 133 5.64 -3.63 22.74
C LYS A 133 4.21 -3.10 22.85
N GLU A 134 3.94 -2.00 22.15
CA GLU A 134 2.62 -1.43 21.94
C GLU A 134 2.27 -1.58 20.46
N ARG A 135 1.21 -2.33 20.17
CA ARG A 135 0.87 -2.67 18.80
C ARG A 135 0.16 -1.50 18.12
N LYS A 136 0.64 -1.14 16.94
CA LYS A 136 -0.04 -0.20 16.05
C LYS A 136 -1.25 -0.86 15.37
N THR A 137 -2.31 -0.09 15.18
CA THR A 137 -3.57 -0.54 14.56
C THR A 137 -4.12 0.51 13.59
N ILE A 138 -5.10 0.12 12.78
CA ILE A 138 -5.85 1.03 11.91
C ILE A 138 -7.28 1.17 12.45
N SER A 139 -7.81 2.39 12.48
CA SER A 139 -9.16 2.70 12.99
C SER A 139 -10.26 2.65 11.94
N ASP A 140 -9.94 2.97 10.69
CA ASP A 140 -10.89 3.14 9.60
C ASP A 140 -10.31 2.66 8.27
N GLU A 141 -11.18 2.57 7.27
CA GLU A 141 -10.82 2.19 5.91
C GLU A 141 -11.52 3.15 4.95
N LEU A 142 -10.86 3.52 3.87
CA LEU A 142 -11.49 4.26 2.77
C LEU A 142 -11.90 3.30 1.66
N ASP A 143 -13.03 3.60 1.03
CA ASP A 143 -13.40 2.99 -0.23
C ASP A 143 -12.70 3.68 -1.41
N ALA A 144 -12.90 3.15 -2.62
CA ALA A 144 -12.25 3.72 -3.81
C ALA A 144 -12.68 5.17 -4.08
N SER A 145 -13.93 5.55 -3.79
CA SER A 145 -14.42 6.90 -4.03
C SER A 145 -13.77 7.89 -3.08
N GLY A 146 -13.68 7.58 -1.78
CA GLY A 146 -13.03 8.45 -0.80
C GLY A 146 -11.53 8.64 -1.09
N VAL A 147 -10.85 7.58 -1.54
CA VAL A 147 -9.45 7.68 -1.98
C VAL A 147 -9.31 8.60 -3.19
N ASN A 148 -10.17 8.43 -4.19
CA ASN A 148 -10.16 9.24 -5.41
C ASN A 148 -10.44 10.72 -5.10
N GLU A 149 -11.36 11.01 -4.20
CA GLU A 149 -11.67 12.38 -3.77
C GLU A 149 -10.45 13.04 -3.12
N ILE A 150 -9.77 12.35 -2.20
CA ILE A 150 -8.57 12.86 -1.54
C ILE A 150 -7.41 13.08 -2.54
N ILE A 151 -7.22 12.14 -3.47
CA ILE A 151 -6.17 12.26 -4.51
C ILE A 151 -6.51 13.41 -5.48
N ALA A 152 -7.77 13.56 -5.88
CA ALA A 152 -8.20 14.69 -6.72
C ALA A 152 -7.98 16.03 -6.01
N GLY A 153 -8.24 16.11 -4.70
CA GLY A 153 -7.89 17.24 -3.84
C GLY A 153 -6.40 17.59 -3.91
N GLN A 154 -5.53 16.58 -3.77
CA GLN A 154 -4.08 16.81 -3.88
C GLN A 154 -3.67 17.25 -5.28
N LEU A 155 -4.22 16.66 -6.35
CA LEU A 155 -3.90 17.03 -7.73
C LEU A 155 -4.34 18.47 -8.05
N ALA A 156 -5.49 18.89 -7.50
CA ALA A 156 -5.93 20.29 -7.58
C ALA A 156 -4.95 21.23 -6.88
N ALA A 157 -4.53 20.92 -5.65
CA ALA A 157 -3.50 21.69 -4.95
C ALA A 157 -2.18 21.75 -5.74
N ASN A 158 -1.73 20.62 -6.29
CA ASN A 158 -0.52 20.53 -7.12
C ASN A 158 -0.63 21.39 -8.38
N THR A 159 -1.82 21.49 -8.99
CA THR A 159 -2.07 22.36 -10.16
C THR A 159 -1.80 23.82 -9.81
N PHE A 160 -2.30 24.30 -8.68
CA PHE A 160 -2.03 25.68 -8.23
C PHE A 160 -0.55 25.88 -7.88
N ILE A 161 0.09 24.92 -7.21
CA ILE A 161 1.51 25.01 -6.88
C ILE A 161 2.37 25.13 -8.15
N ALA A 162 2.10 24.27 -9.14
CA ALA A 162 2.84 24.26 -10.40
C ALA A 162 2.60 25.52 -11.24
N THR A 163 1.35 25.93 -11.41
CA THR A 163 0.98 27.09 -12.25
C THR A 163 1.35 28.44 -11.64
N LEU A 164 1.33 28.55 -10.31
CA LEU A 164 1.70 29.77 -9.60
C LEU A 164 3.19 29.81 -9.21
N GLY A 165 3.97 28.81 -9.63
CA GLY A 165 5.42 28.72 -9.40
C GLY A 165 5.79 28.69 -7.92
N GLY A 166 4.95 28.09 -7.07
CA GLY A 166 5.17 28.04 -5.63
C GLY A 166 5.06 29.39 -4.90
N ASN A 167 4.51 30.44 -5.53
CA ASN A 167 4.34 31.74 -4.90
C ASN A 167 3.31 31.65 -3.76
N GLN A 168 3.78 31.69 -2.51
CA GLN A 168 2.94 31.53 -1.32
C GLN A 168 1.85 32.59 -1.18
N GLU A 169 2.13 33.85 -1.53
CA GLU A 169 1.13 34.92 -1.46
C GLU A 169 -0.02 34.67 -2.44
N LYS A 170 0.28 34.20 -3.65
CA LYS A 170 -0.75 33.82 -4.63
C LYS A 170 -1.48 32.54 -4.23
N LEU A 171 -0.79 31.57 -3.65
CA LEU A 171 -1.41 30.34 -3.16
C LEU A 171 -2.40 30.62 -2.02
N GLN A 172 -2.11 31.58 -1.14
CA GLN A 172 -3.04 32.01 -0.09
C GLN A 172 -4.29 32.72 -0.63
N GLN A 173 -4.26 33.20 -1.88
CA GLN A 173 -5.40 33.83 -2.55
C GLN A 173 -6.29 32.83 -3.29
N VAL A 174 -5.86 31.56 -3.41
CA VAL A 174 -6.70 30.51 -4.00
C VAL A 174 -7.91 30.30 -3.10
N THR A 175 -9.10 30.52 -3.66
CA THR A 175 -10.35 30.36 -2.91
C THR A 175 -10.75 28.89 -2.82
N GLN A 176 -11.55 28.55 -1.83
CA GLN A 176 -12.14 27.22 -1.72
C GLN A 176 -12.96 26.86 -2.97
N GLU A 177 -13.69 27.82 -3.54
CA GLU A 177 -14.48 27.63 -4.76
C GLU A 177 -13.59 27.28 -5.98
N GLN A 178 -12.42 27.92 -6.10
CA GLN A 178 -11.46 27.60 -7.16
C GLN A 178 -10.86 26.20 -6.99
N LEU A 179 -10.59 25.81 -5.75
CA LEU A 179 -10.12 24.46 -5.42
C LEU A 179 -11.18 23.41 -5.79
N GLU A 180 -12.42 23.59 -5.33
CA GLU A 180 -13.54 22.68 -5.61
C GLU A 180 -13.86 22.58 -7.11
N ALA A 181 -13.81 23.69 -7.84
CA ALA A 181 -13.97 23.68 -9.30
C ALA A 181 -12.88 22.84 -9.98
N THR A 182 -11.63 22.93 -9.50
CA THR A 182 -10.50 22.17 -10.04
C THR A 182 -10.64 20.68 -9.70
N ILE A 183 -11.02 20.33 -8.47
CA ILE A 183 -11.32 18.94 -8.06
C ILE A 183 -12.42 18.35 -8.94
N THR A 184 -13.50 19.10 -9.15
CA THR A 184 -14.62 18.70 -10.01
C THR A 184 -14.17 18.48 -11.44
N SER A 185 -13.24 19.30 -11.94
CA SER A 185 -12.71 19.15 -13.29
C SER A 185 -12.00 17.79 -13.50
N PHE A 186 -11.30 17.29 -12.48
CA PHE A 186 -10.63 15.99 -12.50
C PHE A 186 -11.54 14.80 -12.22
N SER A 187 -12.77 15.02 -11.75
CA SER A 187 -13.63 13.95 -11.27
C SER A 187 -14.66 13.56 -12.32
N ASN A 188 -14.94 12.26 -12.41
CA ASN A 188 -16.04 11.69 -13.19
C ASN A 188 -16.66 10.52 -12.42
N GLU A 189 -17.92 10.66 -12.00
CA GLU A 189 -18.68 9.59 -11.32
C GLU A 189 -17.95 8.93 -10.11
N GLY A 190 -17.26 9.71 -9.29
CA GLY A 190 -16.50 9.20 -8.12
C GLY A 190 -15.14 8.57 -8.47
N THR A 191 -14.69 8.74 -9.71
CA THR A 191 -13.36 8.33 -10.19
C THR A 191 -12.58 9.52 -10.71
N ILE A 192 -11.25 9.40 -10.78
CA ILE A 192 -10.40 10.41 -11.38
C ILE A 192 -10.36 10.19 -12.89
N ASP A 193 -10.61 11.26 -13.65
CA ASP A 193 -10.45 11.34 -15.08
C ASP A 193 -8.97 11.65 -15.41
N TRP A 194 -8.18 10.58 -15.57
CA TRP A 194 -6.74 10.67 -15.80
C TRP A 194 -6.38 11.34 -17.13
N GLU A 195 -7.26 11.34 -18.13
CA GLU A 195 -7.03 12.06 -19.39
C GLU A 195 -7.09 13.59 -19.16
N LYS A 196 -8.00 14.07 -18.31
CA LYS A 196 -8.02 15.49 -17.90
C LYS A 196 -6.83 15.86 -17.03
N VAL A 197 -6.43 14.98 -16.11
CA VAL A 197 -5.20 15.17 -15.31
C VAL A 197 -4.00 15.30 -16.24
N ARG A 198 -3.83 14.37 -17.20
CA ARG A 198 -2.76 14.44 -18.21
C ARG A 198 -2.80 15.77 -18.97
N GLY A 199 -3.97 16.18 -19.49
CA GLY A 199 -4.11 17.42 -20.25
C GLY A 199 -3.70 18.69 -19.49
N ILE A 200 -3.77 18.68 -18.15
CA ILE A 200 -3.32 19.78 -17.29
C ILE A 200 -1.83 19.70 -16.97
N PHE A 201 -1.31 18.50 -16.63
CA PHE A 201 0.06 18.35 -16.14
C PHE A 201 1.10 18.15 -17.25
N GLU A 202 0.74 17.57 -18.40
CA GLU A 202 1.68 17.33 -19.51
C GLU A 202 2.31 18.63 -20.04
N PRO A 203 1.57 19.74 -20.25
CA PRO A 203 2.18 21.02 -20.66
C PRO A 203 3.09 21.66 -19.60
N LEU A 204 2.86 21.34 -18.32
CA LEU A 204 3.67 21.84 -17.20
C LEU A 204 5.01 21.09 -17.10
N GLY A 205 5.03 19.84 -17.54
CA GLY A 205 6.18 18.96 -17.44
C GLY A 205 6.49 18.52 -16.01
N PHE A 206 7.50 17.67 -15.87
CA PHE A 206 8.06 17.30 -14.57
C PHE A 206 9.58 17.15 -14.71
N ASP A 207 10.31 18.02 -14.01
CA ASP A 207 11.76 17.98 -13.97
C ASP A 207 12.21 17.15 -12.77
N VAL A 208 13.00 16.11 -13.04
CA VAL A 208 13.58 15.26 -12.01
C VAL A 208 14.66 16.05 -11.25
N PRO A 209 14.51 16.31 -9.93
CA PRO A 209 15.46 17.12 -9.20
C PRO A 209 16.87 16.53 -9.16
N ASP A 210 17.88 17.39 -9.35
CA ASP A 210 19.27 16.95 -9.48
C ASP A 210 19.91 16.45 -8.19
N ASN A 211 19.36 16.84 -7.05
CA ASN A 211 19.85 16.48 -5.72
C ASN A 211 19.42 15.07 -5.27
N PHE A 212 18.58 14.37 -6.03
CA PHE A 212 18.19 13.01 -5.71
C PHE A 212 19.26 11.97 -6.06
N ASP A 213 19.25 10.86 -5.34
CA ASP A 213 20.13 9.73 -5.63
C ASP A 213 19.77 9.04 -6.96
N VAL A 214 20.73 8.30 -7.51
CA VAL A 214 20.56 7.62 -8.81
C VAL A 214 19.33 6.70 -8.85
N PRO A 215 19.04 5.87 -7.83
CA PRO A 215 17.83 5.07 -7.81
C PRO A 215 16.52 5.89 -7.86
N THR A 216 16.42 6.99 -7.11
CA THR A 216 15.22 7.84 -7.13
C THR A 216 15.05 8.51 -8.50
N LYS A 217 16.13 9.03 -9.09
CA LYS A 217 16.07 9.63 -10.44
C LYS A 217 15.56 8.63 -11.49
N LYS A 218 16.10 7.41 -11.50
CA LYS A 218 15.67 6.36 -12.44
C LYS A 218 14.21 5.98 -12.25
N TRP A 219 13.74 5.90 -11.01
CA TRP A 219 12.33 5.63 -10.73
C TRP A 219 11.43 6.75 -11.23
N LEU A 220 11.77 8.01 -10.93
CA LEU A 220 11.01 9.18 -11.39
C LEU A 220 10.92 9.23 -12.92
N GLN A 221 12.04 9.01 -13.62
CA GLN A 221 12.07 8.90 -15.09
C GLN A 221 11.14 7.80 -15.60
N MET A 222 11.22 6.60 -15.02
CA MET A 222 10.39 5.46 -15.39
C MET A 222 8.87 5.72 -15.22
N ILE A 223 8.47 6.57 -14.27
CA ILE A 223 7.05 6.91 -14.06
C ILE A 223 6.61 8.15 -14.83
N SER A 224 7.51 9.07 -15.17
CA SER A 224 7.20 10.29 -15.94
C SER A 224 7.18 10.06 -17.46
N GLU A 225 7.81 9.00 -17.96
CA GLU A 225 7.88 8.66 -19.39
C GLU A 225 6.61 7.99 -19.95
N LYS A 226 5.47 8.11 -19.27
CA LYS A 226 4.20 7.47 -19.64
C LYS A 226 3.09 8.45 -19.99
#